data_AF-A0A7Z9GYR9-F1
#
_entry.id   AF-A0A7Z9GYR9-F1
#
_cell.length_a   1.000
_cell.length_b   1.000
_cell.length_c   1.000
_cell.angle_alpha   90.00
_cell.angle_beta   90.00
_cell.angle_gamma   90.00
#
_symmetry.space_group_name_H-M   'P 1'
#
loop_
_entity.id
_entity.type
_entity.pdbx_description
1 polymer ?
#
loop_
_entity_poly.entity_id
_entity_poly.type
_entity_poly.pdbx_seq_one_letter_code
_entity_poly.pdbx_strand_id
1 'polypeptide(L)'
;MSRWRHITRAIPNLVKNLRGLVSMFRDRQARQFVTRSLRHHWRINLAVALGVSAATAVLTGALLIGDSTRGSLRQLTLDRLGSIDEILITDRFFRQEMAEQIAGNNQFKTDYRAAAPAILFPQGTVETMPESGSPARAGNVLVLGIESSFWKLGTGQQAQTLVADEGQIILNEPLARDLGAEVGSRVILRLPADQQVHADSPMGDKEKRVRSIPE
;
A
#
# COMPACT_ATOMS: atom_id res chain seq x y z
N MET A 1 -35.39 25.52 13.89
CA MET A 1 -36.45 24.57 13.50
C MET A 1 -37.47 25.27 12.61
N SER A 2 -37.45 25.10 11.28
CA SER A 2 -38.60 25.32 10.35
C SER A 2 -38.12 25.42 8.89
N ARG A 3 -37.57 24.35 8.30
CA ARG A 3 -37.31 24.35 6.83
C ARG A 3 -37.16 22.98 6.17
N TRP A 4 -37.59 21.89 6.82
CA TRP A 4 -37.41 20.52 6.33
C TRP A 4 -38.70 19.72 6.08
N ARG A 5 -39.89 20.35 6.15
CA ARG A 5 -41.18 19.67 5.98
C ARG A 5 -41.70 19.53 4.54
N HIS A 6 -40.97 20.02 3.53
CA HIS A 6 -41.45 20.03 2.14
C HIS A 6 -40.91 18.89 1.25
N ILE A 7 -39.87 18.16 1.68
CA ILE A 7 -39.23 17.13 0.84
C ILE A 7 -39.94 15.76 0.95
N THR A 8 -40.63 15.48 2.04
CA THR A 8 -41.28 14.19 2.30
C THR A 8 -42.59 13.95 1.54
N ARG A 9 -43.17 14.96 0.87
CA ARG A 9 -44.40 14.81 0.07
C ARG A 9 -44.18 14.51 -1.43
N ALA A 10 -42.95 14.62 -1.94
CA ALA A 10 -42.67 14.43 -3.36
C ALA A 10 -42.40 12.97 -3.75
N ILE A 11 -41.92 12.15 -2.80
CA ILE A 11 -41.51 10.76 -3.04
C ILE A 11 -42.71 9.81 -3.33
N PRO A 12 -43.89 9.93 -2.70
CA PRO A 12 -45.01 9.02 -2.99
C PRO A 12 -45.59 9.20 -4.38
N ASN A 13 -45.62 10.44 -4.90
CA ASN A 13 -46.21 10.76 -6.21
C ASN A 13 -45.37 10.22 -7.37
N LEU A 14 -44.04 10.17 -7.21
CA LEU A 14 -43.15 9.65 -8.24
C LEU A 14 -43.29 8.13 -8.40
N VAL A 15 -43.43 7.40 -7.28
CA VAL A 15 -43.68 5.95 -7.28
C VAL A 15 -45.11 5.60 -7.75
N LYS A 16 -46.10 6.44 -7.44
CA LYS A 16 -47.49 6.25 -7.89
C LYS A 16 -47.63 6.50 -9.40
N ASN A 17 -46.94 7.50 -9.95
CA ASN A 17 -46.88 7.73 -11.40
C ASN A 17 -46.12 6.62 -12.13
N LEU A 18 -45.02 6.10 -11.58
CA LEU A 18 -44.31 4.94 -12.13
C LEU A 18 -45.18 3.67 -12.14
N ARG A 19 -45.97 3.42 -11.08
CA ARG A 19 -46.93 2.29 -11.04
C ARG A 19 -48.11 2.47 -12.01
N GLY A 20 -48.61 3.70 -12.17
CA GLY A 20 -49.66 4.02 -13.15
C GLY A 20 -49.21 3.79 -14.59
N LEU A 21 -48.00 4.24 -14.92
CA LEU A 21 -47.39 4.09 -16.23
C LEU A 21 -47.13 2.61 -16.57
N VAL A 22 -46.66 1.81 -15.61
CA VAL A 22 -46.48 0.35 -15.77
C VAL A 22 -47.82 -0.41 -15.85
N SER A 23 -48.88 0.06 -15.16
CA SER A 23 -50.21 -0.55 -15.21
C SER A 23 -50.97 -0.27 -16.52
N MET A 24 -50.67 0.85 -17.20
CA MET A 24 -51.24 1.20 -18.51
C MET A 24 -50.62 0.39 -19.66
N PHE A 25 -49.37 -0.09 -19.50
CA PHE A 25 -48.73 -1.06 -20.39
C PHE A 25 -49.28 -2.50 -20.29
N ARG A 26 -50.32 -2.71 -19.47
CA ARG A 26 -51.04 -3.98 -19.31
C ARG A 26 -52.32 -4.06 -20.16
N ASP A 27 -52.59 -3.10 -21.05
CA ASP A 27 -53.65 -3.26 -22.06
C ASP A 27 -53.13 -3.96 -23.32
N ARG A 28 -53.79 -5.07 -23.71
CA ARG A 28 -53.46 -5.80 -24.95
C ARG A 28 -53.52 -4.89 -26.18
N GLN A 29 -54.40 -3.89 -26.17
CA GLN A 29 -54.53 -2.92 -27.26
C GLN A 29 -53.33 -1.96 -27.31
N ALA A 30 -52.89 -1.41 -26.18
CA ALA A 30 -51.70 -0.54 -26.12
C ALA A 30 -50.43 -1.26 -26.59
N ARG A 31 -50.25 -2.53 -26.22
CA ARG A 31 -49.14 -3.37 -26.70
C ARG A 31 -49.19 -3.61 -28.21
N GLN A 32 -50.38 -3.81 -28.78
CA GLN A 32 -50.53 -3.98 -30.22
C GLN A 32 -50.18 -2.70 -30.98
N PHE A 33 -50.59 -1.53 -30.50
CA PHE A 33 -50.23 -0.25 -31.13
C PHE A 33 -48.73 0.05 -31.02
N VAL A 34 -48.14 -0.16 -29.84
CA VAL A 34 -46.69 0.03 -29.62
C VAL A 34 -45.86 -0.91 -30.47
N THR A 35 -46.21 -2.20 -30.56
CA THR A 35 -45.47 -3.17 -31.40
C THR A 35 -45.62 -2.93 -32.89
N ARG A 36 -46.80 -2.49 -33.36
CA ARG A 36 -47.00 -2.06 -34.76
C ARG A 36 -46.20 -0.81 -35.10
N SER A 37 -46.16 0.18 -34.20
CA SER A 37 -45.37 1.40 -34.37
C SER A 37 -43.85 1.10 -34.35
N LEU A 38 -43.40 0.23 -33.42
CA LEU A 38 -42.02 -0.24 -33.36
C LEU A 38 -41.58 -0.93 -34.64
N ARG A 39 -42.45 -1.76 -35.22
CA ARG A 39 -42.19 -2.49 -36.48
C ARG A 39 -42.27 -1.59 -37.71
N HIS A 40 -43.12 -0.55 -37.72
CA HIS A 40 -43.20 0.41 -38.81
C HIS A 40 -41.93 1.27 -38.90
N HIS A 41 -41.40 1.75 -37.76
CA HIS A 41 -40.15 2.51 -37.67
C HIS A 41 -38.93 1.67 -37.23
N TRP A 42 -38.89 0.39 -37.63
CA TRP A 42 -37.90 -0.57 -37.15
C TRP A 42 -36.44 -0.12 -37.37
N ARG A 43 -36.14 0.59 -38.47
CA ARG A 43 -34.79 1.10 -38.78
C ARG A 43 -34.29 2.11 -37.75
N ILE A 44 -35.16 3.02 -37.32
CA ILE A 44 -34.82 4.07 -36.35
C ILE A 44 -34.71 3.48 -34.95
N ASN A 45 -35.68 2.64 -34.57
CA ASN A 45 -35.65 1.96 -33.27
C ASN A 45 -34.42 1.05 -33.11
N LEU A 46 -34.01 0.37 -34.19
CA LEU A 46 -32.80 -0.44 -34.21
C LEU A 46 -31.53 0.40 -34.05
N ALA A 47 -31.44 1.56 -34.73
CA ALA A 47 -30.31 2.47 -34.57
C ALA A 47 -30.19 2.99 -33.13
N VAL A 48 -31.31 3.37 -32.51
CA VAL A 48 -31.35 3.78 -31.09
C VAL A 48 -30.95 2.63 -30.16
N ALA A 49 -31.48 1.43 -30.40
CA ALA A 49 -31.15 0.26 -29.59
C ALA A 49 -29.65 -0.10 -29.66
N LEU A 50 -29.05 -0.04 -30.85
CA LEU A 50 -27.62 -0.26 -31.03
C LEU A 50 -26.78 0.84 -30.34
N GLY A 51 -27.20 2.10 -30.43
CA GLY A 51 -26.55 3.22 -29.74
C GLY A 51 -26.56 3.06 -28.22
N VAL A 52 -27.71 2.73 -27.64
CA VAL A 52 -27.85 2.47 -26.20
C VAL A 52 -27.04 1.23 -25.79
N SER A 53 -27.05 0.18 -26.60
CA SER A 53 -26.26 -1.04 -26.33
C SER A 53 -24.76 -0.74 -26.32
N ALA A 54 -24.27 0.01 -27.32
CA ALA A 54 -22.87 0.42 -27.40
C ALA A 54 -22.47 1.33 -26.22
N ALA A 55 -23.28 2.34 -25.88
CA ALA A 55 -23.03 3.22 -24.75
C ALA A 55 -22.99 2.47 -23.43
N THR A 56 -23.92 1.53 -23.22
CA THR A 56 -23.95 0.70 -22.01
C THR A 56 -22.74 -0.23 -21.95
N ALA A 57 -22.38 -0.86 -23.08
CA ALA A 57 -21.20 -1.74 -23.15
C ALA A 57 -19.91 -0.98 -22.80
N VAL A 58 -19.73 0.24 -23.32
CA VAL A 58 -18.58 1.10 -22.99
C VAL A 58 -18.59 1.47 -21.51
N LEU A 59 -19.73 1.88 -20.95
CA LEU A 59 -19.84 2.24 -19.54
C LEU A 59 -19.52 1.05 -18.62
N THR A 60 -20.04 -0.14 -18.93
CA THR A 60 -19.75 -1.36 -18.17
C THR A 60 -18.29 -1.81 -18.33
N GLY A 61 -17.73 -1.68 -19.54
CA GLY A 61 -16.34 -2.02 -19.81
C GLY A 61 -15.37 -1.13 -19.02
N ALA A 62 -15.62 0.18 -18.99
CA ALA A 62 -14.82 1.13 -18.21
C ALA A 62 -14.89 0.84 -16.70
N LEU A 63 -16.07 0.49 -16.18
CA LEU A 63 -16.25 0.12 -14.77
C LEU A 63 -15.47 -1.15 -14.41
N LEU A 64 -15.52 -2.17 -15.26
CA LEU A 64 -14.87 -3.46 -15.04
C LEU A 64 -13.34 -3.35 -15.09
N ILE A 65 -12.80 -2.56 -16.04
CA ILE A 65 -11.35 -2.30 -16.11
C ILE A 65 -10.87 -1.52 -14.88
N GLY A 66 -11.65 -0.53 -14.44
CA GLY A 66 -11.35 0.25 -13.23
C GLY A 66 -11.29 -0.62 -11.97
N ASP A 67 -12.24 -1.54 -11.80
CA ASP A 67 -12.25 -2.43 -10.64
C ASP A 67 -11.10 -3.46 -10.66
N SER A 68 -10.80 -4.03 -11.83
CA SER A 68 -9.70 -4.98 -11.99
C SER A 68 -8.34 -4.36 -11.70
N THR A 69 -8.07 -3.17 -12.25
CA THR A 69 -6.81 -2.45 -11.97
C THR A 69 -6.67 -2.08 -10.50
N ARG A 70 -7.76 -1.62 -9.87
CA ARG A 70 -7.79 -1.34 -8.43
C ARG A 70 -7.51 -2.61 -7.60
N GLY A 71 -8.14 -3.73 -7.96
CA GLY A 71 -7.92 -5.02 -7.32
C GLY A 71 -6.47 -5.48 -7.42
N SER A 72 -5.91 -5.40 -8.64
CA SER A 72 -4.51 -5.75 -8.92
C SER A 72 -3.53 -4.88 -8.13
N LEU A 73 -3.70 -3.55 -8.12
CA LEU A 73 -2.84 -2.64 -7.35
C LEU A 73 -2.96 -2.87 -5.85
N ARG A 74 -4.16 -3.14 -5.35
CA ARG A 74 -4.37 -3.47 -3.94
C ARG A 74 -3.63 -4.75 -3.57
N GLN A 75 -3.76 -5.80 -4.38
CA GLN A 75 -3.08 -7.06 -4.15
C GLN A 75 -1.56 -6.89 -4.17
N LEU A 76 -1.01 -6.22 -5.18
CA LEU A 76 0.43 -5.93 -5.26
C LEU A 76 0.94 -5.13 -4.05
N THR A 77 0.13 -4.23 -3.52
CA THR A 77 0.50 -3.44 -2.35
C THR A 77 0.48 -4.28 -1.08
N LEU A 78 -0.54 -5.12 -0.89
CA LEU A 78 -0.64 -6.04 0.25
C LEU A 78 0.47 -7.09 0.22
N ASP A 79 0.77 -7.66 -0.96
CA ASP A 79 1.85 -8.64 -1.12
C ASP A 79 3.23 -8.07 -0.74
N ARG A 80 3.44 -6.76 -0.93
CA ARG A 80 4.68 -6.05 -0.56
C ARG A 80 4.82 -5.77 0.94
N LEU A 81 3.71 -5.64 1.67
CA LEU A 81 3.74 -5.41 3.12
C LEU A 81 4.07 -6.67 3.91
N GLY A 82 3.84 -7.85 3.32
CA GLY A 82 3.99 -9.12 4.03
C GLY A 82 2.93 -9.27 5.13
N SER A 83 3.35 -9.72 6.31
CA SER A 83 2.48 -9.88 7.49
C SER A 83 2.55 -8.67 8.44
N ILE A 84 2.88 -7.48 7.92
CA ILE A 84 3.01 -6.24 8.70
C ILE A 84 1.73 -5.42 8.52
N ASP A 85 0.93 -5.32 9.59
CA ASP A 85 -0.32 -4.55 9.60
C ASP A 85 -0.09 -3.11 10.11
N GLU A 86 0.77 -2.95 11.11
CA GLU A 86 1.03 -1.67 11.77
C GLU A 86 2.52 -1.45 12.07
N ILE A 87 2.90 -0.17 12.09
CA ILE A 87 4.26 0.26 12.42
C ILE A 87 4.16 1.40 13.45
N LEU A 88 4.84 1.21 14.58
CA LEU A 88 5.02 2.26 15.58
C LEU A 88 6.36 2.96 15.35
N ILE A 89 6.31 4.21 14.87
CA ILE A 89 7.51 5.04 14.67
C ILE A 89 7.53 6.12 15.75
N THR A 90 8.65 6.21 16.47
CA THR A 90 8.90 7.23 17.49
C THR A 90 10.11 8.07 17.09
N ASP A 91 10.16 9.29 17.61
CA ASP A 91 11.29 10.23 17.46
C ASP A 91 12.52 9.84 18.31
N ARG A 92 12.31 8.97 19.30
CA ARG A 92 13.32 8.45 20.22
C ARG A 92 13.43 6.94 20.15
N PHE A 93 14.63 6.41 20.40
CA PHE A 93 14.77 4.98 20.62
C PHE A 93 14.05 4.55 21.90
N PHE A 94 13.48 3.35 21.83
CA PHE A 94 12.83 2.70 22.95
C PHE A 94 13.44 1.31 23.16
N ARG A 95 13.15 0.77 24.33
CA ARG A 95 13.65 -0.52 24.80
C ARG A 95 13.12 -1.65 23.92
N GLN A 96 14.04 -2.53 23.49
CA GLN A 96 13.70 -3.69 22.66
C GLN A 96 12.66 -4.59 23.33
N GLU A 97 12.71 -4.72 24.66
CA GLU A 97 11.79 -5.56 25.46
C GLU A 97 10.34 -5.07 25.39
N MET A 98 10.09 -3.83 24.94
CA MET A 98 8.73 -3.32 24.74
C MET A 98 7.98 -4.14 23.68
N ALA A 99 8.66 -4.61 22.63
CA ALA A 99 8.03 -5.46 21.62
C ALA A 99 7.53 -6.78 22.22
N GLU A 100 8.31 -7.38 23.12
CA GLU A 100 7.93 -8.61 23.84
C GLU A 100 6.78 -8.36 24.83
N GLN A 101 6.82 -7.23 25.54
CA GLN A 101 5.76 -6.83 26.48
C GLN A 101 4.42 -6.61 25.76
N ILE A 102 4.44 -5.96 24.60
CA ILE A 102 3.25 -5.75 23.77
C ILE A 102 2.74 -7.10 23.25
N ALA A 103 3.62 -7.93 22.69
CA ALA A 103 3.28 -9.27 22.21
C ALA A 103 2.74 -10.18 23.32
N GLY A 104 3.17 -9.97 24.57
CA GLY A 104 2.70 -10.71 25.74
C GLY A 104 1.28 -10.36 26.20
N ASN A 105 0.75 -9.20 25.81
CA ASN A 105 -0.57 -8.73 26.22
C ASN A 105 -1.69 -9.51 25.50
N ASN A 106 -2.68 -10.02 26.24
CA ASN A 106 -3.82 -10.75 25.67
C ASN A 106 -4.66 -9.89 24.71
N GLN A 107 -4.76 -8.58 24.94
CA GLN A 107 -5.48 -7.69 24.04
C GLN A 107 -4.77 -7.59 22.68
N PHE A 108 -3.44 -7.51 22.68
CA PHE A 108 -2.65 -7.48 21.45
C PHE A 108 -2.82 -8.77 20.63
N LYS A 109 -2.82 -9.93 21.29
CA LYS A 109 -3.01 -11.24 20.63
C LYS A 109 -4.38 -11.44 20.00
N THR A 110 -5.35 -10.58 20.29
CA THR A 110 -6.68 -10.64 19.68
C THR A 110 -6.64 -10.17 18.23
N ASP A 111 -5.88 -9.11 17.97
CA ASP A 111 -5.84 -8.44 16.66
C ASP A 111 -4.52 -8.69 15.90
N TYR A 112 -3.42 -8.94 16.61
CA TYR A 112 -2.08 -9.08 16.03
C TYR A 112 -1.41 -10.40 16.42
N ARG A 113 -0.56 -10.92 15.52
CA ARG A 113 0.12 -12.21 15.71
C ARG A 113 1.52 -12.10 16.30
N ALA A 114 2.25 -11.03 15.95
CA ALA A 114 3.65 -10.86 16.33
C ALA A 114 3.99 -9.36 16.38
N ALA A 115 5.01 -9.03 17.16
CA ALA A 115 5.67 -7.73 17.17
C ALA A 115 7.18 -7.97 17.05
N ALA A 116 7.86 -7.19 16.23
CA ALA A 116 9.32 -7.24 16.10
C ALA A 116 9.90 -5.84 16.27
N PRO A 117 10.98 -5.68 17.04
CA PRO A 117 11.70 -4.42 17.15
C PRO A 117 12.51 -4.16 15.87
N ALA A 118 12.58 -2.89 15.45
CA ALA A 118 13.38 -2.46 14.32
C ALA A 118 13.88 -1.02 14.54
N ILE A 119 15.08 -0.75 14.05
CA ILE A 119 15.66 0.60 13.98
C ILE A 119 15.74 1.01 12.50
N LEU A 120 15.30 2.23 12.20
CA LEU A 120 15.23 2.76 10.85
C LEU A 120 16.19 3.94 10.69
N PHE A 121 17.15 3.82 9.77
CA PHE A 121 17.98 4.95 9.34
C PHE A 121 17.68 5.27 7.87
N PRO A 122 16.87 6.30 7.58
CA PRO A 122 16.42 6.59 6.22
C PRO A 122 17.50 7.18 5.30
N GLN A 123 18.69 7.52 5.82
CA GLN A 123 19.73 8.28 5.09
C GLN A 123 21.12 7.68 5.30
N GLY A 124 21.27 6.37 5.06
CA GLY A 124 22.57 5.70 5.06
C GLY A 124 23.39 5.98 3.79
N THR A 125 24.68 5.72 3.87
CA THR A 125 25.56 5.60 2.70
C THR A 125 26.35 4.29 2.82
N VAL A 126 26.40 3.51 1.74
CA VAL A 126 27.23 2.31 1.65
C VAL A 126 28.29 2.53 0.58
N GLU A 127 29.53 2.21 0.91
CA GLU A 127 30.69 2.31 0.03
C GLU A 127 31.34 0.92 -0.07
N THR A 128 31.72 0.51 -1.27
CA THR A 128 32.61 -0.65 -1.46
C THR A 128 33.98 -0.18 -1.91
N MET A 129 35.02 -0.87 -1.44
CA MET A 129 36.39 -0.63 -1.86
C MET A 129 37.00 -1.96 -2.29
N PRO A 130 36.74 -2.40 -3.53
CA PRO A 130 37.27 -3.65 -4.04
C PRO A 130 38.80 -3.58 -4.19
N GLU A 131 39.49 -4.70 -3.95
CA GLU A 131 40.96 -4.76 -4.13
C GLU A 131 41.38 -4.53 -5.58
N SER A 132 40.50 -4.85 -6.53
CA SER A 132 40.65 -4.56 -7.95
C SER A 132 39.35 -3.97 -8.50
N GLY A 133 39.33 -2.68 -8.83
CA GLY A 133 38.16 -2.01 -9.39
C GLY A 133 38.08 -0.53 -8.99
N SER A 134 37.04 0.15 -9.46
CA SER A 134 36.71 1.50 -8.98
C SER A 134 35.83 1.41 -7.74
N PRO A 135 36.04 2.26 -6.72
CA PRO A 135 35.15 2.33 -5.57
C PRO A 135 33.75 2.72 -6.04
N ALA A 136 32.74 2.01 -5.54
CA ALA A 136 31.33 2.31 -5.80
C ALA A 136 30.66 2.76 -4.50
N ARG A 137 29.73 3.71 -4.63
CA ARG A 137 29.04 4.32 -3.50
C ARG A 137 27.57 4.49 -3.82
N ALA A 138 26.74 4.09 -2.86
CA ALA A 138 25.30 4.32 -2.86
C ALA A 138 24.93 5.19 -1.66
N GLY A 139 24.36 6.37 -1.92
CA GLY A 139 23.80 7.25 -0.89
C GLY A 139 22.29 7.10 -0.78
N ASN A 140 21.68 7.72 0.24
CA ASN A 140 20.24 7.71 0.47
C ASN A 140 19.65 6.28 0.55
N VAL A 141 20.40 5.37 1.17
CA VAL A 141 19.94 3.99 1.38
C VAL A 141 19.20 3.89 2.72
N LEU A 142 18.13 3.10 2.73
CA LEU A 142 17.43 2.76 3.96
C LEU A 142 18.19 1.66 4.67
N VAL A 143 18.63 1.93 5.90
CA VAL A 143 19.27 0.91 6.74
C VAL A 143 18.28 0.48 7.80
N LEU A 144 18.13 -0.84 7.92
CA LEU A 144 17.28 -1.50 8.90
C LEU A 144 18.16 -2.24 9.90
N GLY A 145 18.10 -1.83 11.16
CA GLY A 145 18.62 -2.60 12.29
C GLY A 145 17.52 -3.51 12.81
N ILE A 146 17.54 -4.79 12.43
CA ILE A 146 16.48 -5.76 12.72
C ILE A 146 17.04 -6.98 13.42
N GLU A 147 16.19 -7.64 14.20
CA GLU A 147 16.50 -8.90 14.86
C GLU A 147 15.94 -10.08 14.05
N SER A 148 16.35 -11.31 14.36
CA SER A 148 15.94 -12.51 13.62
C SER A 148 14.41 -12.68 13.56
N SER A 149 13.71 -12.23 14.61
CA SER A 149 12.26 -12.23 14.72
C SER A 149 11.56 -11.40 13.63
N PHE A 150 12.20 -10.35 13.11
CA PHE A 150 11.65 -9.49 12.05
C PHE A 150 11.40 -10.26 10.75
N TRP A 151 12.27 -11.21 10.40
CA TRP A 151 12.13 -12.01 9.19
C TRP A 151 10.86 -12.86 9.16
N LYS A 152 10.27 -13.18 10.32
CA LYS A 152 8.99 -13.89 10.42
C LYS A 152 7.80 -13.05 9.97
N LEU A 153 7.94 -11.73 9.92
CA LEU A 153 6.93 -10.81 9.39
C LEU A 153 6.94 -10.77 7.86
N GLY A 154 8.06 -11.16 7.23
CA GLY A 154 8.19 -11.25 5.78
C GLY A 154 7.55 -12.53 5.21
N THR A 155 7.08 -12.45 3.96
CA THR A 155 6.48 -13.57 3.22
C THR A 155 7.49 -14.37 2.39
N GLY A 156 8.75 -13.92 2.32
CA GLY A 156 9.80 -14.59 1.54
C GLY A 156 10.39 -15.81 2.25
N GLN A 157 10.39 -16.97 1.60
CA GLN A 157 10.99 -18.20 2.13
C GLN A 157 12.50 -18.09 2.40
N GLN A 158 13.21 -17.24 1.65
CA GLN A 158 14.66 -17.03 1.80
C GLN A 158 15.03 -16.13 2.97
N ALA A 159 14.13 -15.24 3.40
CA ALA A 159 14.39 -14.28 4.48
C ALA A 159 14.58 -14.97 5.84
N GLN A 160 13.96 -16.13 6.08
CA GLN A 160 14.01 -16.81 7.37
C GLN A 160 15.35 -17.48 7.68
N THR A 161 16.24 -17.61 6.68
CA THR A 161 17.54 -18.27 6.81
C THR A 161 18.70 -17.26 6.86
N LEU A 162 18.43 -15.98 6.57
CA LEU A 162 19.46 -14.95 6.52
C LEU A 162 19.68 -14.37 7.92
N VAL A 163 20.68 -14.90 8.62
CA VAL A 163 21.21 -14.33 9.85
C VAL A 163 22.55 -13.69 9.50
N ALA A 164 22.67 -12.39 9.73
CA ALA A 164 23.95 -11.70 9.70
C ALA A 164 24.62 -11.88 11.06
N ASP A 165 25.87 -12.35 11.06
CA ASP A 165 26.69 -12.35 12.27
C ASP A 165 27.20 -10.93 12.58
N GLU A 166 27.88 -10.78 13.71
CA GLU A 166 28.49 -9.51 14.10
C GLU A 166 29.43 -8.97 13.01
N GLY A 167 29.27 -7.69 12.65
CA GLY A 167 30.02 -7.04 11.57
C GLY A 167 29.49 -7.31 10.15
N GLN A 168 28.53 -8.21 9.98
CA GLN A 168 27.96 -8.51 8.66
C GLN A 168 26.73 -7.64 8.35
N ILE A 169 26.52 -7.36 7.07
CA ILE A 169 25.31 -6.68 6.59
C ILE A 169 24.68 -7.46 5.44
N ILE A 170 23.36 -7.42 5.36
CA ILE A 170 22.60 -7.99 4.25
C ILE A 170 22.21 -6.85 3.31
N LEU A 171 22.59 -6.99 2.04
CA LEU A 171 22.21 -6.06 0.98
C LEU A 171 21.06 -6.67 0.17
N ASN A 172 20.13 -5.83 -0.26
CA ASN A 172 19.19 -6.26 -1.28
C ASN A 172 19.92 -6.38 -2.64
N GLU A 173 19.37 -7.19 -3.53
CA GLU A 173 20.00 -7.50 -4.81
C GLU A 173 20.24 -6.25 -5.69
N PRO A 174 19.32 -5.26 -5.78
CA PRO A 174 19.60 -4.02 -6.52
C PRO A 174 20.80 -3.25 -5.97
N LEU A 175 20.89 -3.07 -4.65
CA LEU A 175 22.00 -2.35 -4.03
C LEU A 175 23.32 -3.10 -4.19
N ALA A 176 23.30 -4.44 -4.09
CA ALA A 176 24.47 -5.26 -4.34
C ALA A 176 24.98 -5.12 -5.78
N ARG A 177 24.07 -5.11 -6.77
CA ARG A 177 24.42 -4.86 -8.19
C ARG A 177 24.99 -3.47 -8.41
N ASP A 178 24.37 -2.44 -7.86
CA ASP A 178 24.82 -1.04 -8.01
C ASP A 178 26.20 -0.82 -7.40
N LEU A 179 26.50 -1.54 -6.31
CA LEU A 179 27.82 -1.52 -5.66
C LEU A 179 28.81 -2.50 -6.31
N GLY A 180 28.37 -3.42 -7.17
CA GLY A 180 29.21 -4.54 -7.62
C GLY A 180 29.71 -5.41 -6.47
N ALA A 181 28.91 -5.55 -5.40
CA ALA A 181 29.26 -6.29 -4.20
C ALA A 181 28.76 -7.74 -4.29
N GLU A 182 29.66 -8.69 -3.97
CA GLU A 182 29.37 -10.11 -3.84
C GLU A 182 29.43 -10.55 -2.37
N VAL A 183 28.91 -11.75 -2.05
CA VAL A 183 29.01 -12.33 -0.71
C VAL A 183 30.48 -12.45 -0.30
N GLY A 184 30.84 -11.86 0.85
CA GLY A 184 32.21 -11.79 1.34
C GLY A 184 32.95 -10.49 0.97
N SER A 185 32.35 -9.61 0.17
CA SER A 185 32.92 -8.29 -0.11
C SER A 185 32.91 -7.41 1.14
N ARG A 186 34.00 -6.66 1.34
CA ARG A 186 34.06 -5.65 2.40
C ARG A 186 33.35 -4.37 1.95
N VAL A 187 32.43 -3.92 2.79
CA VAL A 187 31.61 -2.74 2.58
C VAL A 187 31.66 -1.85 3.80
N ILE A 188 31.67 -0.54 3.59
CA ILE A 188 31.69 0.47 4.65
C ILE A 188 30.29 1.09 4.71
N LEU A 189 29.60 0.83 5.81
CA LEU A 189 28.32 1.46 6.11
C LEU A 189 28.54 2.72 6.94
N ARG A 190 28.09 3.85 6.40
CA ARG A 190 28.04 5.14 7.10
C ARG A 190 26.59 5.43 7.45
N LEU A 191 26.30 5.38 8.74
CA LEU A 191 25.00 5.78 9.26
C LEU A 191 24.97 7.31 9.42
N PRO A 192 23.83 7.95 9.18
CA PRO A 192 23.66 9.34 9.56
C PRO A 192 23.87 9.44 11.07
N ALA A 193 24.64 10.43 11.53
CA ALA A 193 24.74 10.69 12.96
C ALA A 193 23.36 11.03 13.49
N ASP A 194 22.78 10.12 14.28
CA ASP A 194 21.57 10.40 15.02
C ASP A 194 21.94 11.47 16.05
N GLN A 195 21.44 12.70 15.85
CA GLN A 195 21.66 13.81 16.77
C GLN A 195 20.78 13.57 18.01
N GLN A 196 21.14 12.55 18.80
CA GLN A 196 20.51 12.27 20.09
C GLN A 196 21.01 13.17 21.22
N VAL A 197 21.72 14.25 20.88
CA VAL A 197 22.05 15.34 21.80
C VAL A 197 21.22 16.55 21.36
N HIS A 198 20.19 16.88 22.15
CA HIS A 198 19.47 18.14 22.01
C HIS A 198 20.48 19.30 21.96
N ALA A 199 20.25 20.26 21.06
CA ALA A 199 21.08 21.47 20.93
C ALA A 199 21.15 22.32 22.22
N ASP A 200 20.24 22.07 23.18
CA ASP A 200 20.19 22.72 24.49
C ASP A 200 20.92 21.93 25.60
N SER A 201 21.64 20.86 25.27
CA SER A 201 22.54 20.21 26.24
C SER A 201 23.81 21.03 26.42
N PRO A 202 24.16 21.46 27.64
CA PRO A 202 25.36 22.27 27.90
C PRO A 202 26.69 21.52 27.69
N MET A 203 26.64 20.25 27.27
CA MET A 203 27.80 19.38 26.97
C MET A 203 27.76 18.81 25.53
N GLY A 204 27.07 19.49 24.60
CA GLY A 204 27.01 19.09 23.19
C GLY A 204 28.32 19.37 22.45
N ASP A 205 29.17 18.35 22.33
CA ASP A 205 30.44 18.44 21.61
C ASP A 205 30.21 18.39 20.08
N LYS A 206 30.69 19.41 19.36
CA LYS A 206 30.30 19.72 17.97
C LYS A 206 31.00 18.88 16.89
N GLU A 207 31.81 17.89 17.26
CA GLU A 207 32.75 17.24 16.31
C GLU A 207 32.45 15.79 15.92
N LYS A 208 31.39 15.14 16.41
CA LYS A 208 31.09 13.74 16.02
C LYS A 208 29.93 13.64 15.03
N ARG A 209 30.20 13.96 13.77
CA ARG A 209 29.21 13.91 12.68
C ARG A 209 29.22 12.62 11.85
N VAL A 210 30.19 11.73 12.04
CA VAL A 210 30.28 10.45 11.30
C VAL A 210 30.82 9.37 12.24
N ARG A 211 30.04 8.31 12.47
CA ARG A 211 30.61 7.02 12.92
C ARG A 211 30.58 6.07 11.73
N SER A 212 31.76 5.72 11.22
CA SER A 212 31.94 4.50 10.45
C SER A 212 31.94 3.34 11.43
N ILE A 213 31.23 2.27 11.13
CA ILE A 213 31.48 0.96 11.74
C ILE A 213 32.42 0.23 10.78
N PRO A 214 33.75 0.25 11.00
CA PRO A 214 34.61 -0.80 10.50
C PRO A 214 34.54 -1.97 11.49
N GLU A 215 34.26 -3.17 11.01
CA GLU A 215 35.16 -4.34 11.02
C GLU A 215 34.55 -5.46 10.16
#